data_AF-I4N2T8-F1
#
_entry.id   AF-I4N2T8-F1
#
_cell.length_a   1.000
_cell.length_b   1.000
_cell.length_c   1.000
_cell.angle_alpha   90.00
_cell.angle_beta   90.00
_cell.angle_gamma   90.00
#
_symmetry.space_group_name_H-M   'P 1'
#
loop_
_entity.id
_entity.type
_entity.pdbx_description
1 polymer ?
#
loop_
_entity_poly.entity_id
_entity_poly.type
_entity_poly.pdbx_seq_one_letter_code
_entity_poly.pdbx_strand_id
1 'polypeptide(L)'
;MEMNDLILVSVDDHVIEPPTLFDRHLPAKYRDQAPRMHTTKNGTEGQDSWIYDGKVLPNIALNAVVGRPPEEYGVEPAAYSQIRKGAWDIASRIEDMNVNGVLGSICFPTFPQFAGVLFIGSKDPAAAKAIVSAYNDWHIHEWAGYAPGRMIPLAIMPLWDIDACVAEAKRVAALGVRTITFPDVPAAKGLPSIHSGYWDPLWAVCEDHRIVVSIHIGSGMSAPHVSSESPIDSWIVTMPMSIANATSDWLFSPIFKKFPNLKVALSEGGIGWIPYFLERADFTYKHHSAWTNANFGELLPSELFFKNFITCFIDDAFGLANTRFLNDNMITWECDYPHSDTVWPNCPEALWKTIQHLPENDIHKITHLNAMREFSYDPFAILGRENCTVGALRAQALHVDTAPRAGLGGANPARADGKPVTSGDVMKMFA
;
A
#
# COMPACT_ATOMS: atom_id res chain seq x y z
N MET A 1 28.47 0.95 -9.63
CA MET A 1 27.37 -0.01 -9.40
C MET A 1 26.68 -0.25 -10.74
N GLU A 2 26.27 -1.48 -11.01
CA GLU A 2 25.43 -1.85 -12.16
C GLU A 2 24.00 -2.21 -11.70
N MET A 3 23.03 -2.27 -12.62
CA MET A 3 21.63 -2.61 -12.29
C MET A 3 21.48 -3.93 -11.51
N ASN A 4 22.27 -4.95 -11.83
CA ASN A 4 22.19 -6.26 -11.17
C ASN A 4 22.75 -6.26 -9.73
N ASP A 5 23.48 -5.22 -9.33
CA ASP A 5 23.98 -5.03 -7.97
C ASP A 5 22.94 -4.38 -7.05
N LEU A 6 21.86 -3.83 -7.61
CA LEU A 6 20.78 -3.20 -6.85
C LEU A 6 20.17 -4.19 -5.86
N ILE A 7 19.70 -3.66 -4.73
CA ILE A 7 18.87 -4.37 -3.76
C ILE A 7 17.58 -3.57 -3.64
N LEU A 8 16.43 -4.19 -3.92
CA LEU A 8 15.14 -3.51 -3.97
C LEU A 8 14.23 -3.99 -2.84
N VAL A 9 13.71 -3.07 -2.04
CA VAL A 9 12.66 -3.32 -1.05
C VAL A 9 11.45 -2.48 -1.43
N SER A 10 10.38 -3.15 -1.84
CA SER A 10 9.10 -2.51 -2.13
C SER A 10 8.37 -2.21 -0.83
N VAL A 11 8.06 -0.94 -0.57
CA VAL A 11 7.27 -0.54 0.62
C VAL A 11 5.77 -0.49 0.36
N ASP A 12 5.36 -0.74 -0.88
CA ASP A 12 3.97 -0.82 -1.28
C ASP A 12 3.80 -1.89 -2.37
N ASP A 13 3.03 -2.90 -2.01
CA ASP A 13 2.52 -3.97 -2.84
C ASP A 13 1.20 -4.39 -2.20
N HIS A 14 0.48 -5.30 -2.85
CA HIS A 14 -0.82 -5.78 -2.41
C HIS A 14 -0.86 -7.29 -2.37
N VAL A 15 -1.71 -7.79 -1.48
CA VAL A 15 -2.10 -9.20 -1.47
C VAL A 15 -3.58 -9.31 -1.83
N ILE A 16 -3.88 -10.23 -2.75
CA ILE A 16 -5.23 -10.70 -3.02
C ILE A 16 -5.48 -11.87 -2.07
N GLU A 17 -6.22 -11.64 -1.00
CA GLU A 17 -6.27 -12.60 0.09
C GLU A 17 -6.93 -13.93 -0.29
N PRO A 18 -6.32 -15.09 0.01
CA PRO A 18 -6.88 -16.39 -0.39
C PRO A 18 -8.20 -16.68 0.35
N PRO A 19 -9.16 -17.39 -0.27
CA PRO A 19 -10.43 -17.78 0.38
C PRO A 19 -10.27 -18.54 1.70
N THR A 20 -9.12 -19.17 1.93
CA THR A 20 -8.80 -20.00 3.11
C THR A 20 -8.17 -19.21 4.25
N LEU A 21 -8.00 -17.89 4.15
CA LEU A 21 -7.22 -17.09 5.10
C LEU A 21 -7.67 -17.21 6.58
N PHE A 22 -8.97 -17.48 6.81
CA PHE A 22 -9.54 -17.56 8.16
C PHE A 22 -9.56 -18.97 8.76
N ASP A 23 -9.24 -20.01 7.99
CA ASP A 23 -9.46 -21.42 8.37
C ASP A 23 -8.72 -21.82 9.66
N ARG A 24 -7.54 -21.22 9.88
CA ARG A 24 -6.63 -21.55 10.99
C ARG A 24 -6.73 -20.61 12.19
N HIS A 25 -7.00 -19.33 11.93
CA HIS A 25 -6.82 -18.27 12.95
C HIS A 25 -8.13 -17.76 13.54
N LEU A 26 -9.26 -17.93 12.85
CA LEU A 26 -10.54 -17.44 13.36
C LEU A 26 -11.14 -18.40 14.39
N PRO A 27 -11.45 -17.95 15.63
CA PRO A 27 -12.05 -18.80 16.64
C PRO A 27 -13.36 -19.43 16.16
N ALA A 28 -13.58 -20.71 16.51
CA ALA A 28 -14.70 -21.51 16.00
C ALA A 28 -16.07 -20.83 16.17
N LYS A 29 -16.29 -20.09 17.26
CA LYS A 29 -17.54 -19.36 17.55
C LYS A 29 -17.84 -18.20 16.59
N TYR A 30 -16.87 -17.74 15.81
CA TYR A 30 -17.01 -16.63 14.86
C TYR A 30 -16.97 -17.07 13.39
N ARG A 31 -16.86 -18.38 13.11
CA ARG A 31 -16.75 -18.90 11.73
C ARG A 31 -17.93 -18.54 10.84
N ASP A 32 -19.12 -18.39 11.41
CA ASP A 32 -20.32 -18.01 10.65
C ASP A 32 -20.35 -16.52 10.30
N GLN A 33 -19.56 -15.69 10.98
CA GLN A 33 -19.42 -14.26 10.73
C GLN A 33 -18.22 -13.93 9.82
N ALA A 34 -17.37 -14.92 9.52
CA ALA A 34 -16.20 -14.72 8.66
C ALA A 34 -16.62 -14.15 7.29
N PRO A 35 -15.84 -13.21 6.70
CA PRO A 35 -15.93 -12.94 5.29
C PRO A 35 -15.77 -14.25 4.50
N ARG A 36 -16.58 -14.45 3.45
CA ARG A 36 -16.53 -15.67 2.62
C ARG A 36 -16.45 -15.33 1.16
N MET A 37 -15.63 -16.09 0.44
CA MET A 37 -15.61 -16.03 -1.02
C MET A 37 -16.86 -16.70 -1.59
N HIS A 38 -17.49 -16.05 -2.57
CA HIS A 38 -18.59 -16.59 -3.33
C HIS A 38 -18.30 -16.42 -4.83
N THR A 39 -18.37 -17.53 -5.56
CA THR A 39 -18.22 -17.51 -7.02
C THR A 39 -19.59 -17.51 -7.69
N THR A 40 -19.95 -16.43 -8.36
CA THR A 40 -21.11 -16.39 -9.27
C THR A 40 -20.68 -16.80 -10.68
N LYS A 41 -21.63 -17.27 -11.49
CA LYS A 41 -21.42 -17.46 -12.94
C LYS A 41 -22.09 -16.31 -13.68
N ASN A 42 -21.32 -15.54 -14.43
CA ASN A 42 -21.85 -14.57 -15.38
C ASN A 42 -21.61 -15.11 -16.80
N GLY A 43 -22.59 -15.85 -17.34
CA GLY A 43 -22.41 -16.58 -18.59
C GLY A 43 -21.46 -17.79 -18.44
N THR A 44 -20.37 -17.84 -19.22
CA THR A 44 -19.35 -18.90 -19.17
C THR A 44 -18.24 -18.64 -18.14
N GLU A 45 -18.21 -17.46 -17.53
CA GLU A 45 -17.10 -17.00 -16.71
C GLU A 45 -17.50 -16.88 -15.23
N GLY A 46 -16.56 -17.20 -14.35
CA GLY A 46 -16.73 -17.07 -12.90
C GLY A 46 -16.39 -15.65 -12.45
N GLN A 47 -17.14 -15.13 -11.47
CA GLN A 47 -16.81 -13.90 -10.75
C GLN A 47 -16.69 -14.25 -9.27
N ASP A 48 -15.51 -14.03 -8.70
CA ASP A 48 -15.24 -14.24 -7.29
C ASP A 48 -15.51 -12.95 -6.53
N SER A 49 -16.27 -13.03 -5.44
CA SER A 49 -16.62 -11.88 -4.61
C SER A 49 -16.59 -12.25 -3.14
N TRP A 50 -16.01 -11.39 -2.31
CA TRP A 50 -16.12 -11.50 -0.87
C TRP A 50 -17.51 -11.07 -0.41
N ILE A 51 -18.11 -11.84 0.48
CA ILE A 51 -19.36 -11.49 1.16
C ILE A 51 -19.06 -11.28 2.64
N TYR A 52 -19.39 -10.09 3.15
CA TYR A 52 -19.25 -9.76 4.57
C TYR A 52 -20.40 -8.87 5.03
N ASP A 53 -21.07 -9.23 6.13
CA ASP A 53 -22.21 -8.50 6.70
C ASP A 53 -23.35 -8.18 5.70
N GLY A 54 -23.47 -8.99 4.63
CA GLY A 54 -24.43 -8.80 3.54
C GLY A 54 -23.96 -7.83 2.45
N LYS A 55 -22.76 -7.28 2.55
CA LYS A 55 -22.08 -6.55 1.47
C LYS A 55 -21.41 -7.55 0.53
N VAL A 56 -21.53 -7.32 -0.77
CA VAL A 56 -20.79 -8.04 -1.81
C VAL A 56 -19.64 -7.14 -2.26
N LEU A 57 -18.43 -7.68 -2.22
CA LEU A 57 -17.19 -7.00 -2.59
C LEU A 57 -16.60 -7.79 -3.77
N PRO A 58 -16.83 -7.36 -5.02
CA PRO A 58 -16.28 -8.04 -6.18
C PRO A 58 -14.75 -8.02 -6.14
N ASN A 59 -14.12 -9.07 -6.67
CA ASN A 59 -12.68 -9.02 -6.93
C ASN A 59 -12.42 -7.93 -7.97
N ILE A 60 -11.43 -7.08 -7.72
CA ILE A 60 -11.26 -5.84 -8.47
C ILE A 60 -10.17 -6.02 -9.51
N ALA A 61 -10.59 -6.21 -10.75
CA ALA A 61 -10.00 -5.67 -11.97
C ALA A 61 -8.51 -5.24 -11.91
N LEU A 62 -8.24 -3.94 -12.13
CA LEU A 62 -6.89 -3.36 -12.20
C LEU A 62 -6.02 -3.65 -10.97
N ASN A 63 -6.59 -4.10 -9.85
CA ASN A 63 -5.83 -4.46 -8.65
C ASN A 63 -5.09 -5.80 -8.78
N ALA A 64 -5.27 -6.56 -9.86
CA ALA A 64 -4.61 -7.87 -10.00
C ALA A 64 -4.28 -8.25 -11.46
N VAL A 65 -3.87 -7.28 -12.28
CA VAL A 65 -3.61 -7.48 -13.72
C VAL A 65 -2.17 -7.85 -14.06
N VAL A 66 -1.27 -7.97 -13.08
CA VAL A 66 0.14 -8.30 -13.35
C VAL A 66 0.32 -9.52 -14.26
N GLY A 67 1.16 -9.35 -15.29
CA GLY A 67 1.42 -10.38 -16.30
C GLY A 67 0.32 -10.53 -17.35
N ARG A 68 -0.74 -9.72 -17.34
CA ARG A 68 -1.71 -9.62 -18.45
C ARG A 68 -1.24 -8.59 -19.48
N PRO A 69 -1.61 -8.73 -20.76
CA PRO A 69 -1.40 -7.67 -21.74
C PRO A 69 -2.24 -6.42 -21.37
N PRO A 70 -1.70 -5.19 -21.48
CA PRO A 70 -2.45 -3.96 -21.19
C PRO A 70 -3.75 -3.82 -22.00
N GLU A 71 -3.81 -4.42 -23.19
CA GLU A 71 -5.01 -4.46 -24.02
C GLU A 71 -6.15 -5.28 -23.40
N GLU A 72 -5.93 -6.01 -22.31
CA GLU A 72 -6.95 -6.73 -21.54
C GLU A 72 -7.29 -6.07 -20.20
N TYR A 73 -6.65 -4.94 -19.86
CA TYR A 73 -7.00 -4.18 -18.66
C TYR A 73 -8.44 -3.64 -18.80
N GLY A 74 -9.19 -3.64 -17.69
CA GLY A 74 -10.62 -3.30 -17.73
C GLY A 74 -11.35 -3.64 -16.44
N VAL A 75 -12.41 -4.44 -16.54
CA VAL A 75 -13.21 -4.96 -15.39
C VAL A 75 -12.59 -6.23 -14.80
N GLU A 76 -11.49 -6.68 -15.40
CA GLU A 76 -10.91 -7.98 -15.22
C GLU A 76 -9.48 -7.84 -14.71
N PRO A 77 -9.00 -8.86 -13.97
CA PRO A 77 -9.68 -10.12 -13.65
C PRO A 77 -10.79 -10.03 -12.59
N ALA A 78 -11.84 -10.83 -12.78
CA ALA A 78 -12.95 -11.00 -11.87
C ALA A 78 -12.86 -12.29 -11.01
N ALA A 79 -11.94 -13.21 -11.31
CA ALA A 79 -11.77 -14.48 -10.61
C ALA A 79 -10.31 -14.88 -10.39
N TYR A 80 -10.04 -15.68 -9.35
CA TYR A 80 -8.69 -16.15 -9.00
C TYR A 80 -8.02 -16.98 -10.10
N SER A 81 -8.81 -17.67 -10.92
CA SER A 81 -8.31 -18.43 -12.07
C SER A 81 -7.72 -17.55 -13.17
N GLN A 82 -8.02 -16.24 -13.15
CA GLN A 82 -7.64 -15.27 -14.16
C GLN A 82 -6.50 -14.34 -13.69
N ILE A 83 -6.07 -14.47 -12.43
CA ILE A 83 -5.02 -13.63 -11.83
C ILE A 83 -3.73 -14.42 -11.72
N ARG A 84 -2.60 -13.72 -11.81
CA ARG A 84 -1.30 -14.37 -11.60
C ARG A 84 -1.26 -14.98 -10.21
N LYS A 85 -0.82 -16.24 -10.11
CA LYS A 85 -0.84 -17.00 -8.87
C LYS A 85 -0.09 -16.30 -7.71
N GLY A 86 1.01 -15.61 -8.00
CA GLY A 86 1.76 -14.84 -7.00
C GLY A 86 0.99 -13.69 -6.34
N ALA A 87 -0.18 -13.28 -6.88
CA ALA A 87 -1.04 -12.30 -6.24
C ALA A 87 -1.71 -12.82 -4.95
N TRP A 88 -1.87 -14.14 -4.80
CA TRP A 88 -2.63 -14.74 -3.69
C TRP A 88 -1.99 -15.98 -3.07
N ASP A 89 -0.94 -16.54 -3.68
CA ASP A 89 -0.16 -17.67 -3.17
C ASP A 89 1.26 -17.21 -2.84
N ILE A 90 1.62 -17.23 -1.54
CA ILE A 90 2.91 -16.72 -1.06
C ILE A 90 4.12 -17.45 -1.67
N ALA A 91 4.02 -18.75 -1.92
CA ALA A 91 5.11 -19.50 -2.56
C ALA A 91 5.39 -18.96 -3.97
N SER A 92 4.33 -18.79 -4.77
CA SER A 92 4.44 -18.20 -6.10
C SER A 92 4.83 -16.72 -6.05
N ARG A 93 4.43 -15.98 -5.01
CA ARG A 93 4.83 -14.58 -4.77
C ARG A 93 6.34 -14.45 -4.62
N ILE A 94 6.99 -15.33 -3.86
CA ILE A 94 8.45 -15.32 -3.68
C ILE A 94 9.17 -15.54 -5.02
N GLU A 95 8.66 -16.45 -5.86
CA GLU A 95 9.21 -16.65 -7.20
C GLU A 95 9.02 -15.43 -8.12
N ASP A 96 7.87 -14.76 -8.03
CA ASP A 96 7.62 -13.51 -8.74
C ASP A 96 8.53 -12.37 -8.28
N MET A 97 8.81 -12.29 -6.98
CA MET A 97 9.79 -11.36 -6.44
C MET A 97 11.20 -11.69 -6.92
N ASN A 98 11.58 -12.97 -6.96
CA ASN A 98 12.88 -13.41 -7.44
C ASN A 98 13.11 -13.02 -8.92
N VAL A 99 12.15 -13.30 -9.82
CA VAL A 99 12.29 -12.96 -11.24
C VAL A 99 12.30 -11.45 -11.50
N ASN A 100 11.64 -10.68 -10.62
CA ASN A 100 11.67 -9.21 -10.63
C ASN A 100 12.91 -8.63 -9.92
N GLY A 101 13.72 -9.44 -9.26
CA GLY A 101 14.89 -8.96 -8.49
C GLY A 101 14.53 -8.17 -7.21
N VAL A 102 13.35 -8.41 -6.63
CA VAL A 102 12.87 -7.71 -5.42
C VAL A 102 13.17 -8.55 -4.17
N LEU A 103 13.90 -7.96 -3.22
CA LEU A 103 14.29 -8.60 -1.97
C LEU A 103 13.12 -8.66 -0.99
N GLY A 104 12.59 -7.49 -0.65
CA GLY A 104 11.61 -7.29 0.42
C GLY A 104 10.33 -6.65 -0.08
N SER A 105 9.21 -6.94 0.57
CA SER A 105 7.90 -6.38 0.20
C SER A 105 7.03 -6.15 1.45
N ILE A 106 6.35 -5.00 1.53
CA ILE A 106 5.19 -4.76 2.40
C ILE A 106 3.93 -4.98 1.55
N CYS A 107 2.96 -5.76 2.04
CA CYS A 107 1.71 -5.98 1.30
C CYS A 107 0.50 -5.38 2.03
N PHE A 108 -0.19 -4.43 1.39
CA PHE A 108 -1.47 -3.89 1.82
C PHE A 108 -2.63 -4.87 1.57
N PRO A 109 -3.66 -4.83 2.44
CA PRO A 109 -4.88 -5.64 2.29
C PRO A 109 -5.72 -5.17 1.10
N THR A 110 -6.37 -6.10 0.39
CA THR A 110 -7.27 -5.75 -0.72
C THR A 110 -8.74 -5.76 -0.30
N PHE A 111 -9.33 -6.93 0.00
CA PHE A 111 -10.74 -6.98 0.38
C PHE A 111 -11.07 -6.22 1.68
N PRO A 112 -10.16 -6.13 2.69
CA PRO A 112 -10.34 -5.27 3.86
C PRO A 112 -10.20 -3.76 3.56
N GLN A 113 -10.03 -3.36 2.29
CA GLN A 113 -9.97 -1.98 1.80
C GLN A 113 -8.76 -1.17 2.31
N PHE A 114 -7.53 -1.60 2.00
CA PHE A 114 -6.22 -0.99 2.29
C PHE A 114 -5.88 -0.67 3.76
N ALA A 115 -6.85 -0.35 4.62
CA ALA A 115 -6.69 0.02 6.02
C ALA A 115 -7.68 -0.69 6.96
N GLY A 116 -8.35 -1.75 6.51
CA GLY A 116 -9.33 -2.49 7.33
C GLY A 116 -10.68 -1.79 7.49
N VAL A 117 -10.97 -0.76 6.68
CA VAL A 117 -12.19 0.06 6.80
C VAL A 117 -13.48 -0.71 6.51
N LEU A 118 -13.39 -1.86 5.81
CA LEU A 118 -14.54 -2.74 5.56
C LEU A 118 -15.30 -3.11 6.84
N PHE A 119 -14.56 -3.31 7.93
CA PHE A 119 -15.08 -3.81 9.20
C PHE A 119 -15.74 -2.72 10.06
N ILE A 120 -15.62 -1.45 9.66
CA ILE A 120 -16.30 -0.33 10.33
C ILE A 120 -17.82 -0.51 10.19
N GLY A 121 -18.53 -0.38 11.32
CA GLY A 121 -19.99 -0.51 11.36
C GLY A 121 -20.49 -1.95 11.18
N SER A 122 -19.64 -2.95 11.47
CA SER A 122 -20.06 -4.36 11.46
C SER A 122 -21.24 -4.62 12.40
N LYS A 123 -22.10 -5.57 12.00
CA LYS A 123 -23.28 -6.00 12.78
C LYS A 123 -22.91 -6.72 14.07
N ASP A 124 -21.71 -7.33 14.12
CA ASP A 124 -21.15 -7.96 15.31
C ASP A 124 -19.72 -7.45 15.55
N PRO A 125 -19.55 -6.36 16.34
CA PRO A 125 -18.23 -5.78 16.61
C PRO A 125 -17.25 -6.74 17.30
N ALA A 126 -17.74 -7.72 18.06
CA ALA A 126 -16.89 -8.70 18.72
C ALA A 126 -16.34 -9.72 17.71
N ALA A 127 -17.18 -10.16 16.77
CA ALA A 127 -16.73 -10.98 15.65
C ALA A 127 -15.77 -10.22 14.74
N ALA A 128 -16.08 -8.96 14.38
CA ALA A 128 -15.22 -8.11 13.55
C ALA A 128 -13.82 -7.94 14.16
N LYS A 129 -13.72 -7.77 15.48
CA LYS A 129 -12.43 -7.71 16.18
C LYS A 129 -11.65 -9.02 16.05
N ALA A 130 -12.33 -10.16 16.22
CA ALA A 130 -11.69 -11.47 16.05
C ALA A 130 -11.26 -11.74 14.60
N ILE A 131 -12.02 -11.24 13.62
CA ILE A 131 -11.70 -11.32 12.19
C ILE A 131 -10.47 -10.47 11.88
N VAL A 132 -10.37 -9.25 12.42
CA VAL A 132 -9.16 -8.41 12.31
C VAL A 132 -7.94 -9.11 12.88
N SER A 133 -8.02 -9.67 14.09
CA SER A 133 -6.88 -10.41 14.67
C SER A 133 -6.53 -11.65 13.85
N ALA A 134 -7.53 -12.39 13.33
CA ALA A 134 -7.30 -13.56 12.48
C ALA A 134 -6.65 -13.20 11.13
N TYR A 135 -7.03 -12.06 10.53
CA TYR A 135 -6.35 -11.51 9.35
C TYR A 135 -4.88 -11.23 9.65
N ASN A 136 -4.61 -10.53 10.76
CA ASN A 136 -3.23 -10.20 11.16
C ASN A 136 -2.42 -11.47 11.44
N ASP A 137 -2.99 -12.47 12.09
CA ASP A 137 -2.32 -13.75 12.36
C ASP A 137 -1.99 -14.51 11.07
N TRP A 138 -2.91 -14.55 10.10
CA TRP A 138 -2.64 -15.09 8.76
C TRP A 138 -1.51 -14.32 8.07
N HIS A 139 -1.59 -12.99 8.05
CA HIS A 139 -0.60 -12.16 7.38
C HIS A 139 0.79 -12.31 8.01
N ILE A 140 0.88 -12.37 9.34
CA ILE A 140 2.14 -12.51 10.07
C ILE A 140 2.70 -13.93 9.94
N HIS A 141 1.90 -14.96 10.20
CA HIS A 141 2.39 -16.33 10.33
C HIS A 141 2.44 -17.10 9.01
N GLU A 142 1.54 -16.82 8.08
CA GLU A 142 1.44 -17.56 6.83
C GLU A 142 1.98 -16.77 5.64
N TRP A 143 1.64 -15.48 5.51
CA TRP A 143 2.15 -14.68 4.40
C TRP A 143 3.60 -14.23 4.66
N ALA A 144 3.82 -13.40 5.68
CA ALA A 144 5.16 -12.90 5.99
C ALA A 144 6.07 -13.99 6.59
N GLY A 145 5.49 -14.96 7.32
CA GLY A 145 6.20 -16.06 7.95
C GLY A 145 6.67 -17.17 7.01
N TYR A 146 6.18 -17.21 5.76
CA TYR A 146 6.53 -18.28 4.80
C TYR A 146 8.02 -18.27 4.42
N ALA A 147 8.55 -17.09 4.11
CA ALA A 147 9.94 -16.90 3.70
C ALA A 147 10.58 -15.77 4.54
N PRO A 148 11.17 -16.09 5.70
CA PRO A 148 11.79 -15.11 6.58
C PRO A 148 12.80 -14.22 5.86
N GLY A 149 12.73 -12.91 6.08
CA GLY A 149 13.59 -11.93 5.41
C GLY A 149 13.18 -11.59 3.98
N ARG A 150 11.98 -11.98 3.52
CA ARG A 150 11.42 -11.57 2.21
C ARG A 150 10.19 -10.68 2.31
N MET A 151 9.48 -10.70 3.43
CA MET A 151 8.27 -9.89 3.65
C MET A 151 8.39 -9.08 4.94
N ILE A 152 7.84 -7.88 4.93
CA ILE A 152 7.66 -7.02 6.10
C ILE A 152 6.17 -7.06 6.47
N PRO A 153 5.79 -7.62 7.64
CA PRO A 153 4.38 -7.77 7.99
C PRO A 153 3.72 -6.41 8.28
N LEU A 154 2.53 -6.21 7.71
CA LEU A 154 1.66 -5.05 7.91
C LEU A 154 0.37 -5.51 8.59
N ALA A 155 -0.05 -4.81 9.65
CA ALA A 155 -1.27 -5.15 10.37
C ALA A 155 -2.40 -4.12 10.17
N ILE A 156 -3.64 -4.59 10.12
CA ILE A 156 -4.86 -3.76 10.16
C ILE A 156 -5.38 -3.62 11.59
N MET A 157 -6.07 -2.52 11.89
CA MET A 157 -6.56 -2.20 13.23
C MET A 157 -8.10 -2.29 13.33
N PRO A 158 -8.67 -2.62 14.51
CA PRO A 158 -10.11 -2.58 14.76
C PRO A 158 -10.59 -1.12 14.96
N LEU A 159 -10.63 -0.35 13.88
CA LEU A 159 -10.74 1.13 13.85
C LEU A 159 -11.95 1.73 14.61
N TRP A 160 -13.00 0.95 14.92
CA TRP A 160 -14.17 1.44 15.64
C TRP A 160 -13.98 1.55 17.17
N ASP A 161 -12.87 1.03 17.71
CA ASP A 161 -12.62 0.94 19.16
C ASP A 161 -11.13 1.22 19.45
N ILE A 162 -10.84 2.37 20.07
CA ILE A 162 -9.47 2.79 20.39
C ILE A 162 -8.75 1.83 21.34
N ASP A 163 -9.45 1.27 22.34
CA ASP A 163 -8.86 0.33 23.29
C ASP A 163 -8.52 -0.98 22.58
N ALA A 164 -9.38 -1.41 21.65
CA ALA A 164 -9.08 -2.55 20.79
C ALA A 164 -7.89 -2.28 19.85
N CYS A 165 -7.77 -1.07 19.27
CA CYS A 165 -6.61 -0.69 18.46
C CYS A 165 -5.31 -0.75 19.26
N VAL A 166 -5.30 -0.17 20.48
CA VAL A 166 -4.13 -0.20 21.37
C VAL A 166 -3.74 -1.62 21.74
N ALA A 167 -4.72 -2.47 22.08
CA ALA A 167 -4.47 -3.86 22.44
C ALA A 167 -3.90 -4.65 21.25
N GLU A 168 -4.47 -4.48 20.05
CA GLU A 168 -4.00 -5.18 18.85
C GLU A 168 -2.63 -4.67 18.41
N ALA A 169 -2.37 -3.36 18.41
CA ALA A 169 -1.08 -2.77 18.10
C ALA A 169 0.04 -3.33 19.00
N LYS A 170 -0.20 -3.39 20.32
CA LYS A 170 0.75 -4.00 21.27
C LYS A 170 0.97 -5.49 21.00
N ARG A 171 -0.10 -6.22 20.67
CA ARG A 171 -0.04 -7.66 20.36
C ARG A 171 0.83 -7.92 19.14
N VAL A 172 0.55 -7.25 18.02
CA VAL A 172 1.30 -7.44 16.78
C VAL A 172 2.73 -6.91 16.89
N ALA A 173 2.97 -5.86 17.67
CA ALA A 173 4.32 -5.39 17.98
C ALA A 173 5.17 -6.46 18.67
N ALA A 174 4.58 -7.21 19.61
CA ALA A 174 5.23 -8.33 20.28
C ALA A 174 5.50 -9.51 19.34
N LEU A 175 4.74 -9.63 18.25
CA LEU A 175 4.97 -10.60 17.16
C LEU A 175 5.98 -10.10 16.10
N GLY A 176 6.56 -8.91 16.29
CA GLY A 176 7.59 -8.36 15.40
C GLY A 176 7.07 -7.40 14.33
N VAL A 177 5.77 -7.06 14.32
CA VAL A 177 5.22 -6.08 13.39
C VAL A 177 5.75 -4.68 13.68
N ARG A 178 6.16 -3.96 12.63
CA ARG A 178 6.74 -2.61 12.70
C ARG A 178 6.09 -1.62 11.73
N THR A 179 4.97 -2.03 11.13
CA THR A 179 4.07 -1.11 10.43
C THR A 179 2.62 -1.54 10.58
N ILE A 180 1.72 -0.56 10.72
CA ILE A 180 0.28 -0.74 10.63
C ILE A 180 -0.25 0.11 9.49
N THR A 181 -1.36 -0.31 8.89
CA THR A 181 -2.10 0.53 7.94
C THR A 181 -3.24 1.26 8.64
N PHE A 182 -3.45 2.52 8.27
CA PHE A 182 -4.48 3.39 8.82
C PHE A 182 -5.10 4.24 7.70
N PRO A 183 -6.40 4.61 7.78
CA PRO A 183 -7.02 5.42 6.73
C PRO A 183 -6.34 6.79 6.61
N ASP A 184 -6.00 7.21 5.40
CA ASP A 184 -5.39 8.51 5.12
C ASP A 184 -6.24 9.68 5.67
N VAL A 185 -7.56 9.56 5.58
CA VAL A 185 -8.56 10.50 6.13
C VAL A 185 -9.64 9.72 6.91
N PRO A 186 -9.44 9.42 8.21
CA PRO A 186 -10.39 8.59 8.98
C PRO A 186 -11.78 9.24 9.11
N ALA A 187 -11.85 10.57 9.15
CA ALA A 187 -13.12 11.29 9.23
C ALA A 187 -14.03 11.06 8.01
N ALA A 188 -13.46 10.80 6.82
CA ALA A 188 -14.22 10.46 5.62
C ALA A 188 -14.92 9.09 5.73
N LYS A 189 -14.51 8.24 6.68
CA LYS A 189 -15.14 6.96 7.01
C LYS A 189 -16.03 7.02 8.26
N GLY A 190 -16.34 8.23 8.76
CA GLY A 190 -17.15 8.42 9.97
C GLY A 190 -16.43 8.10 11.28
N LEU A 191 -15.10 7.94 11.24
CA LEU A 191 -14.28 7.78 12.44
C LEU A 191 -13.87 9.14 13.03
N PRO A 192 -13.39 9.19 14.29
CA PRO A 192 -12.86 10.43 14.86
C PRO A 192 -11.71 11.01 14.03
N SER A 193 -11.68 12.34 13.92
CA SER A 193 -10.58 13.06 13.25
C SER A 193 -9.24 12.83 13.96
N ILE A 194 -8.14 12.81 13.19
CA ILE A 194 -6.77 12.76 13.73
C ILE A 194 -6.42 13.96 14.63
N HIS A 195 -7.17 15.07 14.50
CA HIS A 195 -7.00 16.27 15.34
C HIS A 195 -7.69 16.17 16.71
N SER A 196 -8.58 15.19 16.91
CA SER A 196 -9.45 15.11 18.09
C SER A 196 -8.73 14.64 19.37
N GLY A 197 -7.53 14.06 19.24
CA GLY A 197 -6.83 13.39 20.34
C GLY A 197 -7.37 11.99 20.69
N TYR A 198 -8.48 11.55 20.08
CA TYR A 198 -9.04 10.20 20.28
C TYR A 198 -8.01 9.10 19.99
N TRP A 199 -7.15 9.31 18.99
CA TRP A 199 -6.15 8.34 18.54
C TRP A 199 -4.80 8.41 19.29
N ASP A 200 -4.61 9.39 20.19
CA ASP A 200 -3.36 9.58 20.93
C ASP A 200 -2.86 8.29 21.62
N PRO A 201 -3.71 7.43 22.22
CA PRO A 201 -3.26 6.17 22.80
C PRO A 201 -2.63 5.20 21.78
N LEU A 202 -3.13 5.17 20.54
CA LEU A 202 -2.56 4.36 19.47
C LEU A 202 -1.22 4.93 19.03
N TRP A 203 -1.12 6.25 18.86
CA TRP A 203 0.12 6.93 18.49
C TRP A 203 1.23 6.74 19.52
N ALA A 204 0.90 6.74 20.81
CA ALA A 204 1.83 6.43 21.88
C ALA A 204 2.44 5.03 21.72
N VAL A 205 1.61 4.01 21.43
CA VAL A 205 2.08 2.65 21.15
C VAL A 205 2.97 2.63 19.91
N CYS A 206 2.56 3.30 18.84
CA CYS A 206 3.33 3.33 17.61
C CYS A 206 4.71 3.98 17.81
N GLU A 207 4.79 5.08 18.55
CA GLU A 207 6.06 5.73 18.89
C GLU A 207 6.94 4.84 19.78
N ASP A 208 6.39 4.30 20.88
CA ASP A 208 7.11 3.46 21.85
C ASP A 208 7.72 2.20 21.19
N HIS A 209 7.00 1.62 20.24
CA HIS A 209 7.41 0.39 19.54
C HIS A 209 8.06 0.64 18.17
N ARG A 210 8.25 1.90 17.77
CA ARG A 210 8.74 2.29 16.44
C ARG A 210 7.96 1.63 15.30
N ILE A 211 6.64 1.67 15.41
CA ILE A 211 5.72 1.22 14.37
C ILE A 211 5.44 2.41 13.45
N VAL A 212 5.71 2.22 12.16
CA VAL A 212 5.33 3.18 11.12
C VAL A 212 3.81 3.11 10.91
N VAL A 213 3.16 4.26 10.77
CA VAL A 213 1.75 4.36 10.38
C VAL A 213 1.71 4.55 8.87
N SER A 214 1.49 3.49 8.11
CA SER A 214 1.34 3.56 6.67
C SER A 214 -0.07 4.03 6.29
N ILE A 215 -0.17 5.10 5.52
CA ILE A 215 -1.42 5.60 4.95
C ILE A 215 -1.38 5.48 3.43
N HIS A 216 -2.25 4.63 2.91
CA HIS A 216 -2.35 4.35 1.48
C HIS A 216 -3.36 5.30 0.83
N ILE A 217 -3.09 5.76 -0.40
CA ILE A 217 -4.05 6.59 -1.14
C ILE A 217 -5.41 5.89 -1.22
N GLY A 218 -6.51 6.64 -1.09
CA GLY A 218 -7.86 6.07 -1.26
C GLY A 218 -8.39 5.25 -0.07
N SER A 219 -7.58 5.01 0.97
CA SER A 219 -7.97 4.19 2.13
C SER A 219 -9.05 4.84 3.01
N GLY A 220 -9.02 6.17 3.17
CA GLY A 220 -10.02 6.99 3.85
C GLY A 220 -10.86 7.79 2.86
N MET A 221 -10.22 8.70 2.12
CA MET A 221 -10.86 9.55 1.12
C MET A 221 -10.55 9.05 -0.29
N SER A 222 -11.59 8.78 -1.08
CA SER A 222 -11.40 8.41 -2.49
C SER A 222 -10.76 9.55 -3.28
N ALA A 223 -9.82 9.21 -4.17
CA ALA A 223 -9.26 10.17 -5.10
C ALA A 223 -10.38 10.82 -5.94
N PRO A 224 -10.45 12.16 -6.02
CA PRO A 224 -11.51 12.82 -6.77
C PRO A 224 -11.32 12.62 -8.28
N HIS A 225 -12.41 12.38 -8.99
CA HIS A 225 -12.48 12.53 -10.45
C HIS A 225 -13.33 13.76 -10.80
N VAL A 226 -12.98 14.45 -11.89
CA VAL A 226 -13.61 15.73 -12.24
C VAL A 226 -15.03 15.57 -12.77
N SER A 227 -15.24 14.58 -13.65
CA SER A 227 -16.54 14.30 -14.27
C SER A 227 -16.65 12.82 -14.60
N SER A 228 -17.86 12.26 -14.51
CA SER A 228 -18.15 10.91 -15.01
C SER A 228 -17.93 10.78 -16.51
N GLU A 229 -17.86 11.89 -17.25
CA GLU A 229 -17.61 11.91 -18.70
C GLU A 229 -16.12 12.06 -19.04
N SER A 230 -15.27 12.37 -18.06
CA SER A 230 -13.82 12.48 -18.27
C SER A 230 -13.24 11.11 -18.63
N PRO A 231 -12.30 11.03 -19.58
CA PRO A 231 -11.48 9.85 -19.78
C PRO A 231 -10.87 9.38 -18.45
N ILE A 232 -10.87 8.07 -18.21
CA ILE A 232 -10.36 7.49 -16.97
C ILE A 232 -8.89 7.85 -16.73
N ASP A 233 -8.11 8.03 -17.80
CA ASP A 233 -6.73 8.49 -17.75
C ASP A 233 -6.58 9.81 -16.97
N SER A 234 -7.55 10.73 -17.09
CA SER A 234 -7.54 11.98 -16.33
C SER A 234 -7.65 11.76 -14.83
N TRP A 235 -8.34 10.70 -14.40
CA TRP A 235 -8.41 10.33 -13.00
C TRP A 235 -7.09 9.69 -12.57
N ILE A 236 -6.63 8.67 -13.30
CA ILE A 236 -5.38 7.92 -13.05
C ILE A 236 -4.18 8.86 -12.88
N VAL A 237 -4.02 9.84 -13.77
CA VAL A 237 -2.94 10.86 -13.71
C VAL A 237 -2.89 11.59 -12.35
N THR A 238 -4.04 11.81 -11.72
CA THR A 238 -4.14 12.58 -10.46
C THR A 238 -4.31 11.73 -9.22
N MET A 239 -4.51 10.41 -9.36
CA MET A 239 -4.78 9.51 -8.23
C MET A 239 -3.65 9.48 -7.21
N PRO A 240 -2.37 9.23 -7.58
CA PRO A 240 -1.26 9.24 -6.62
C PRO A 240 -1.13 10.56 -5.88
N MET A 241 -1.30 11.68 -6.60
CA MET A 241 -1.19 13.03 -6.02
C MET A 241 -2.34 13.38 -5.05
N SER A 242 -3.44 12.63 -5.04
CA SER A 242 -4.60 12.94 -4.20
C SER A 242 -4.32 12.82 -2.70
N ILE A 243 -3.31 12.03 -2.31
CA ILE A 243 -2.83 11.92 -0.93
C ILE A 243 -2.25 13.22 -0.39
N ALA A 244 -1.94 14.20 -1.24
CA ALA A 244 -1.49 15.54 -0.81
C ALA A 244 -2.48 16.21 0.15
N ASN A 245 -3.79 15.96 0.00
CA ASN A 245 -4.80 16.47 0.93
C ASN A 245 -4.68 15.84 2.32
N ALA A 246 -4.55 14.50 2.39
CA ALA A 246 -4.32 13.81 3.64
C ALA A 246 -2.98 14.24 4.26
N THR A 247 -1.93 14.33 3.45
CA THR A 247 -0.61 14.82 3.87
C THR A 247 -0.69 16.19 4.52
N SER A 248 -1.47 17.12 3.94
CA SER A 248 -1.72 18.44 4.54
C SER A 248 -2.42 18.32 5.90
N ASP A 249 -3.45 17.49 6.00
CA ASP A 249 -4.22 17.30 7.24
C ASP A 249 -3.34 16.73 8.37
N TRP A 250 -2.54 15.71 8.06
CA TRP A 250 -1.58 15.12 8.98
C TRP A 250 -0.48 16.11 9.37
N LEU A 251 0.09 16.83 8.41
CA LEU A 251 1.19 17.78 8.63
C LEU A 251 0.78 18.90 9.60
N PHE A 252 -0.46 19.38 9.51
CA PHE A 252 -1.01 20.42 10.39
C PHE A 252 -1.63 19.87 11.68
N SER A 253 -1.59 18.55 11.90
CA SER A 253 -2.11 17.93 13.10
C SER A 253 -1.22 18.17 14.33
N PRO A 254 -1.78 18.13 15.55
CA PRO A 254 -0.98 18.24 16.78
C PRO A 254 -0.19 16.96 17.10
N ILE A 255 -0.34 15.88 16.31
CA ILE A 255 0.21 14.55 16.60
C ILE A 255 1.72 14.62 16.76
N PHE A 256 2.44 15.21 15.80
CA PHE A 256 3.90 15.23 15.80
C PHE A 256 4.51 16.14 16.88
N LYS A 257 3.71 16.98 17.54
CA LYS A 257 4.15 17.69 18.75
C LYS A 257 4.08 16.82 19.99
N LYS A 258 3.08 15.94 20.04
CA LYS A 258 2.88 14.99 21.15
C LYS A 258 3.80 13.77 21.00
N PHE A 259 3.98 13.31 19.76
CA PHE A 259 4.72 12.11 19.37
C PHE A 259 5.79 12.48 18.32
N PRO A 260 6.86 13.18 18.71
CA PRO A 260 7.83 13.78 17.79
C PRO A 260 8.64 12.77 16.96
N ASN A 261 8.66 11.49 17.33
CA ASN A 261 9.36 10.42 16.64
C ASN A 261 8.42 9.50 15.86
N LEU A 262 7.10 9.70 15.92
CA LEU A 262 6.13 8.96 15.13
C LEU A 262 6.42 9.16 13.63
N LYS A 263 6.32 8.08 12.86
CA LYS A 263 6.52 8.07 11.41
C LYS A 263 5.21 7.75 10.70
N VAL A 264 4.95 8.48 9.62
CA VAL A 264 3.84 8.21 8.71
C VAL A 264 4.40 7.93 7.32
N ALA A 265 4.02 6.82 6.70
CA ALA A 265 4.40 6.53 5.30
C ALA A 265 3.25 6.91 4.35
N LEU A 266 3.57 7.66 3.31
CA LEU A 266 2.66 8.07 2.24
C LEU A 266 2.77 7.06 1.10
N SER A 267 1.91 6.04 1.16
CA SER A 267 1.89 4.87 0.27
C SER A 267 1.16 5.17 -1.05
N GLU A 268 1.74 4.74 -2.18
CA GLU A 268 1.29 5.00 -3.56
C GLU A 268 1.19 6.51 -3.91
N GLY A 269 1.98 7.37 -3.25
CA GLY A 269 1.80 8.82 -3.30
C GLY A 269 2.60 9.57 -4.37
N GLY A 270 3.66 8.95 -4.91
CA GLY A 270 4.67 9.64 -5.72
C GLY A 270 5.43 10.73 -4.94
N ILE A 271 6.48 11.29 -5.56
CA ILE A 271 7.40 12.22 -4.86
C ILE A 271 7.60 13.56 -5.58
N GLY A 272 7.29 13.67 -6.87
CA GLY A 272 7.57 14.83 -7.70
C GLY A 272 6.76 16.09 -7.33
N TRP A 273 5.59 15.92 -6.70
CA TRP A 273 4.74 17.03 -6.27
C TRP A 273 5.17 17.64 -4.92
N ILE A 274 5.93 16.88 -4.12
CA ILE A 274 6.27 17.22 -2.73
C ILE A 274 7.04 18.55 -2.62
N PRO A 275 8.04 18.88 -3.46
CA PRO A 275 8.79 20.13 -3.30
C PRO A 275 7.88 21.37 -3.36
N TYR A 276 6.93 21.39 -4.30
CA TYR A 276 5.95 22.48 -4.40
C TYR A 276 4.99 22.49 -3.21
N PHE A 277 4.54 21.32 -2.75
CA PHE A 277 3.69 21.22 -1.57
C PHE A 277 4.34 21.80 -0.32
N LEU A 278 5.62 21.50 -0.08
CA LEU A 278 6.36 22.01 1.08
C LEU A 278 6.59 23.52 0.97
N GLU A 279 6.92 24.03 -0.22
CA GLU A 279 6.97 25.48 -0.48
C GLU A 279 5.64 26.15 -0.11
N ARG A 280 4.53 25.57 -0.57
CA ARG A 280 3.18 26.07 -0.32
C ARG A 280 2.80 25.99 1.16
N ALA A 281 3.19 24.92 1.86
CA ALA A 281 2.93 24.72 3.29
C ALA A 281 3.67 25.77 4.14
N ASP A 282 4.95 26.00 3.86
CA ASP A 282 5.76 27.02 4.53
C ASP A 282 5.23 28.43 4.26
N PHE A 283 4.85 28.73 3.02
CA PHE A 283 4.20 29.98 2.67
C PHE A 283 2.90 30.15 3.46
N THR A 284 2.03 29.14 3.49
CA THR A 284 0.76 29.18 4.25
C THR A 284 1.03 29.48 5.72
N TYR A 285 1.97 28.77 6.35
CA TYR A 285 2.29 28.96 7.74
C TYR A 285 2.82 30.37 8.03
N LYS A 286 3.81 30.84 7.25
CA LYS A 286 4.38 32.19 7.40
C LYS A 286 3.33 33.29 7.19
N HIS A 287 2.40 33.10 6.26
CA HIS A 287 1.42 34.12 5.89
C HIS A 287 0.18 34.13 6.80
N HIS A 288 -0.27 32.96 7.26
CA HIS A 288 -1.57 32.83 7.94
C HIS A 288 -1.49 32.47 9.43
N SER A 289 -0.35 31.99 9.95
CA SER A 289 -0.22 31.53 11.35
C SER A 289 -0.72 32.54 12.40
N ALA A 290 -0.51 33.83 12.17
CA ALA A 290 -0.93 34.89 13.10
C ALA A 290 -2.45 34.95 13.33
N TRP A 291 -3.28 34.58 12.35
CA TRP A 291 -4.75 34.56 12.52
C TRP A 291 -5.32 33.14 12.65
N THR A 292 -4.67 32.14 12.05
CA THR A 292 -5.09 30.73 12.19
C THR A 292 -4.66 30.14 13.53
N ASN A 293 -3.74 30.80 14.25
CA ASN A 293 -3.07 30.28 15.44
C ASN A 293 -2.31 28.97 15.19
N ALA A 294 -2.00 28.67 13.93
CA ALA A 294 -1.10 27.57 13.60
C ALA A 294 0.24 27.80 14.28
N ASN A 295 0.83 26.74 14.83
CA ASN A 295 2.06 26.82 15.59
C ASN A 295 2.88 25.58 15.26
N PHE A 296 4.10 25.73 14.75
CA PHE A 296 5.05 24.64 14.51
C PHE A 296 6.27 24.73 15.44
N GLY A 297 6.22 25.60 16.46
CA GLY A 297 7.34 25.89 17.34
C GLY A 297 8.47 26.56 16.57
N GLU A 298 9.68 26.01 16.71
CA GLU A 298 10.87 26.47 15.99
C GLU A 298 10.97 25.90 14.56
N LEU A 299 10.14 24.91 14.22
CA LEU A 299 10.14 24.28 12.91
C LEU A 299 9.23 25.02 11.92
N LEU A 300 9.58 24.92 10.64
CA LEU A 300 8.67 25.09 9.51
C LEU A 300 7.90 23.78 9.25
N PRO A 301 6.71 23.86 8.60
CA PRO A 301 6.02 22.67 8.10
C PRO A 301 6.92 21.75 7.28
N SER A 302 7.76 22.28 6.40
CA SER A 302 8.72 21.49 5.61
C SER A 302 9.71 20.71 6.47
N GLU A 303 10.23 21.31 7.54
CA GLU A 303 11.18 20.66 8.46
C GLU A 303 10.50 19.55 9.28
N LEU A 304 9.25 19.76 9.70
CA LEU A 304 8.44 18.72 10.32
C LEU A 304 8.18 17.57 9.35
N PHE A 305 7.84 17.89 8.10
CA PHE A 305 7.61 16.89 7.07
C PHE A 305 8.83 15.98 6.89
N PHE A 306 10.02 16.57 6.72
CA PHE A 306 11.27 15.82 6.58
C PHE A 306 11.60 14.95 7.79
N LYS A 307 11.12 15.31 8.98
CA LYS A 307 11.31 14.52 10.19
C LYS A 307 10.35 13.33 10.29
N ASN A 308 9.10 13.48 9.88
CA ASN A 308 8.03 12.56 10.27
C ASN A 308 7.41 11.76 9.12
N PHE A 309 7.62 12.15 7.87
CA PHE A 309 7.01 11.49 6.72
C PHE A 309 8.02 10.65 5.93
N ILE A 310 7.59 9.45 5.55
CA ILE A 310 8.25 8.54 4.61
C ILE A 310 7.44 8.56 3.32
N THR A 311 8.09 8.52 2.17
CA THR A 311 7.45 8.68 0.87
C THR A 311 7.88 7.55 -0.07
N CYS A 312 7.02 7.11 -0.96
CA CYS A 312 7.35 6.14 -2.00
C CYS A 312 6.86 6.54 -3.39
N PHE A 313 7.37 5.83 -4.38
CA PHE A 313 7.10 6.04 -5.78
C PHE A 313 7.32 4.75 -6.58
N ILE A 314 6.46 4.50 -7.57
CA ILE A 314 6.62 3.44 -8.56
C ILE A 314 7.66 3.86 -9.61
N ASP A 315 7.33 4.91 -10.37
CA ASP A 315 8.21 5.60 -11.32
C ASP A 315 8.01 7.12 -11.22
N ASP A 316 9.09 7.84 -10.94
CA ASP A 316 9.04 9.30 -10.77
C ASP A 316 10.39 9.94 -11.12
N ALA A 317 10.71 9.95 -12.42
CA ALA A 317 11.96 10.51 -12.92
C ALA A 317 12.18 11.98 -12.50
N PHE A 318 11.10 12.77 -12.39
CA PHE A 318 11.20 14.17 -11.99
C PHE A 318 11.55 14.30 -10.50
N GLY A 319 10.87 13.58 -9.62
CA GLY A 319 11.19 13.56 -8.20
C GLY A 319 12.59 13.04 -7.91
N LEU A 320 13.02 11.99 -8.62
CA LEU A 320 14.37 11.43 -8.52
C LEU A 320 15.48 12.39 -8.99
N ALA A 321 15.23 13.17 -10.03
CA ALA A 321 16.17 14.22 -10.47
C ALA A 321 16.24 15.41 -9.48
N ASN A 322 15.31 15.50 -8.53
CA ASN A 322 15.14 16.62 -7.61
C ASN A 322 15.21 16.21 -6.13
N THR A 323 15.83 15.06 -5.81
CA THR A 323 15.98 14.53 -4.45
C THR A 323 16.57 15.51 -3.45
N ARG A 324 17.38 16.47 -3.88
CA ARG A 324 17.93 17.56 -3.04
C ARG A 324 16.87 18.49 -2.42
N PHE A 325 15.69 18.58 -3.03
CA PHE A 325 14.54 19.36 -2.52
C PHE A 325 13.58 18.48 -1.72
N LEU A 326 13.92 17.20 -1.59
CA LEU A 326 13.27 16.21 -0.75
C LEU A 326 14.23 15.87 0.41
N ASN A 327 13.72 15.16 1.42
CA ASN A 327 14.62 14.47 2.35
C ASN A 327 14.93 13.09 1.75
N ASP A 328 16.09 12.95 1.12
CA ASP A 328 16.57 11.70 0.52
C ASP A 328 16.60 10.52 1.50
N ASN A 329 16.67 10.78 2.80
CA ASN A 329 16.61 9.76 3.83
C ASN A 329 15.19 9.22 4.04
N MET A 330 14.15 9.85 3.48
CA MET A 330 12.76 9.41 3.66
C MET A 330 12.13 8.92 2.35
N ILE A 331 12.89 8.88 1.26
CA ILE A 331 12.44 8.33 -0.02
C ILE A 331 12.63 6.82 -0.01
N THR A 332 11.59 6.09 -0.37
CA THR A 332 11.58 4.63 -0.54
C THR A 332 11.03 4.29 -1.92
N TRP A 333 11.28 3.08 -2.38
CA TRP A 333 10.78 2.58 -3.66
C TRP A 333 9.60 1.61 -3.44
N GLU A 334 8.68 1.57 -4.39
CA GLU A 334 7.57 0.61 -4.40
C GLU A 334 7.41 -0.01 -5.80
N CYS A 335 6.86 -1.22 -5.81
CA CYS A 335 6.58 -1.99 -7.03
C CYS A 335 5.09 -1.95 -7.38
N ASP A 336 4.21 -1.79 -6.39
CA ASP A 336 2.75 -1.82 -6.52
C ASP A 336 2.23 -3.11 -7.18
N TYR A 337 2.90 -4.23 -6.94
CA TYR A 337 2.41 -5.52 -7.41
C TYR A 337 1.15 -5.92 -6.61
N PRO A 338 0.05 -6.40 -7.23
CA PRO A 338 -0.11 -6.80 -8.63
C PRO A 338 -0.95 -5.80 -9.46
N HIS A 339 -1.02 -4.54 -9.03
CA HIS A 339 -1.83 -3.50 -9.65
C HIS A 339 -1.34 -3.14 -11.06
N SER A 340 -2.13 -2.37 -11.80
CA SER A 340 -1.83 -1.98 -13.19
C SER A 340 -0.61 -1.08 -13.36
N ASP A 341 -0.24 -0.33 -12.33
CA ASP A 341 0.89 0.61 -12.38
C ASP A 341 2.23 -0.12 -12.19
N THR A 342 2.19 -1.38 -11.74
CA THR A 342 3.38 -2.21 -11.65
C THR A 342 4.03 -2.43 -13.02
N VAL A 343 5.35 -2.39 -13.04
CA VAL A 343 6.17 -2.69 -14.23
C VAL A 343 6.83 -4.06 -14.15
N TRP A 344 6.36 -4.93 -13.24
CA TRP A 344 6.82 -6.31 -13.13
C TRP A 344 6.81 -7.02 -14.50
N PRO A 345 7.84 -7.83 -14.85
CA PRO A 345 9.02 -8.20 -14.05
C PRO A 345 10.25 -7.28 -14.30
N ASN A 346 10.03 -6.09 -14.85
CA ASN A 346 11.07 -5.17 -15.33
C ASN A 346 11.30 -4.00 -14.37
N CYS A 347 10.97 -4.15 -13.08
CA CYS A 347 11.15 -3.10 -12.08
C CYS A 347 12.59 -2.58 -11.98
N PRO A 348 13.64 -3.45 -11.92
CA PRO A 348 15.01 -2.99 -11.91
C PRO A 348 15.37 -2.16 -13.16
N GLU A 349 14.91 -2.57 -14.34
CA GLU A 349 15.18 -1.91 -15.61
C GLU A 349 14.50 -0.53 -15.70
N ALA A 350 13.25 -0.43 -15.26
CA ALA A 350 12.53 0.82 -15.22
C ALA A 350 13.19 1.81 -14.25
N LEU A 351 13.46 1.36 -13.02
CA LEU A 351 14.08 2.18 -11.99
C LEU A 351 15.51 2.59 -12.35
N TRP A 352 16.32 1.68 -12.88
CA TRP A 352 17.72 1.98 -13.21
C TRP A 352 17.87 3.14 -14.20
N LYS A 353 16.95 3.26 -15.17
CA LYS A 353 16.93 4.38 -16.12
C LYS A 353 16.83 5.73 -15.42
N THR A 354 16.11 5.80 -14.30
CA THR A 354 15.84 7.05 -13.58
C THR A 354 16.79 7.31 -12.42
N ILE A 355 17.51 6.30 -11.90
CA ILE A 355 18.42 6.49 -10.74
C ILE A 355 19.92 6.33 -11.03
N GLN A 356 20.34 5.76 -12.17
CA GLN A 356 21.76 5.46 -12.45
C GLN A 356 22.71 6.66 -12.40
N HIS A 357 22.17 7.88 -12.49
CA HIS A 357 22.93 9.13 -12.44
C HIS A 357 23.15 9.65 -11.01
N LEU A 358 22.46 9.08 -10.01
CA LEU A 358 22.57 9.47 -8.61
C LEU A 358 23.84 8.91 -7.96
N PRO A 359 24.36 9.55 -6.90
CA PRO A 359 25.42 8.98 -6.08
C PRO A 359 25.05 7.58 -5.55
N GLU A 360 26.03 6.68 -5.49
CA GLU A 360 25.83 5.28 -5.08
C GLU A 360 25.12 5.14 -3.72
N ASN A 361 25.47 6.01 -2.78
CA ASN A 361 24.86 6.05 -1.46
C ASN A 361 23.37 6.40 -1.50
N ASP A 362 22.97 7.31 -2.40
CA ASP A 362 21.59 7.75 -2.52
C ASP A 362 20.74 6.66 -3.20
N ILE A 363 21.32 5.97 -4.18
CA ILE A 363 20.74 4.75 -4.77
C ILE A 363 20.46 3.72 -3.66
N HIS A 364 21.43 3.45 -2.78
CA HIS A 364 21.22 2.50 -1.68
C HIS A 364 20.13 2.95 -0.70
N LYS A 365 20.09 4.24 -0.34
CA LYS A 365 19.02 4.83 0.48
C LYS A 365 17.64 4.58 -0.10
N ILE A 366 17.44 5.01 -1.34
CA ILE A 366 16.16 4.99 -2.04
C ILE A 366 15.68 3.55 -2.25
N THR A 367 16.58 2.66 -2.65
CA THR A 367 16.21 1.29 -3.06
C THR A 367 15.98 0.33 -1.90
N HIS A 368 16.67 0.49 -0.76
CA HIS A 368 16.49 -0.43 0.37
C HIS A 368 16.86 0.13 1.75
N LEU A 369 17.92 0.94 1.92
CA LEU A 369 18.41 1.28 3.25
C LEU A 369 17.42 2.13 4.05
N ASN A 370 16.65 3.01 3.40
CA ASN A 370 15.61 3.78 4.08
C ASN A 370 14.47 2.86 4.55
N ALA A 371 14.01 1.95 3.69
CA ALA A 371 12.98 0.97 4.05
C ALA A 371 13.45 0.07 5.21
N MET A 372 14.66 -0.48 5.11
CA MET A 372 15.28 -1.29 6.16
C MET A 372 15.35 -0.55 7.50
N ARG A 373 15.75 0.72 7.49
CA ARG A 373 15.89 1.55 8.70
C ARG A 373 14.54 1.87 9.34
N GLU A 374 13.59 2.37 8.55
CA GLU A 374 12.32 2.88 9.09
C GLU A 374 11.37 1.75 9.49
N PHE A 375 11.32 0.66 8.71
CA PHE A 375 10.47 -0.49 9.00
C PHE A 375 11.16 -1.56 9.88
N SER A 376 12.36 -1.26 10.40
CA SER A 376 13.16 -2.17 11.24
C SER A 376 13.33 -3.57 10.63
N TYR A 377 13.69 -3.59 9.35
CA TYR A 377 13.79 -4.79 8.52
C TYR A 377 15.26 -5.09 8.21
N ASP A 378 15.75 -6.24 8.69
CA ASP A 378 17.13 -6.70 8.48
C ASP A 378 17.17 -8.07 7.78
N PRO A 379 16.95 -8.11 6.46
CA PRO A 379 17.03 -9.35 5.69
C PRO A 379 18.46 -9.89 5.60
N PHE A 380 19.49 -9.05 5.76
CA PHE A 380 20.88 -9.45 5.58
C PHE A 380 21.36 -10.37 6.70
N ALA A 381 20.86 -10.18 7.92
CA ALA A 381 21.11 -11.10 9.02
C ALA A 381 20.57 -12.53 8.79
N ILE A 382 19.58 -12.68 7.89
CA ILE A 382 18.92 -13.96 7.60
C ILE A 382 19.46 -14.57 6.30
N LEU A 383 19.56 -13.77 5.24
CA LEU A 383 19.81 -14.24 3.88
C LEU A 383 21.27 -14.04 3.43
N GLY A 384 22.04 -13.17 4.08
CA GLY A 384 23.32 -12.69 3.56
C GLY A 384 23.13 -11.66 2.44
N ARG A 385 23.89 -10.55 2.49
CA ARG A 385 23.71 -9.41 1.57
C ARG A 385 23.93 -9.81 0.10
N GLU A 386 24.89 -10.69 -0.16
CA GLU A 386 25.23 -11.19 -1.50
C GLU A 386 24.08 -11.94 -2.18
N ASN A 387 23.16 -12.52 -1.41
CA ASN A 387 21.99 -13.23 -1.93
C ASN A 387 20.77 -12.32 -2.14
N CYS A 388 20.91 -11.02 -1.85
CA CYS A 388 19.83 -10.06 -1.85
C CYS A 388 19.80 -9.13 -3.07
N THR A 389 20.77 -9.25 -3.99
CA THR A 389 20.84 -8.39 -5.17
C THR A 389 19.87 -8.84 -6.25
N VAL A 390 19.49 -7.93 -7.14
CA VAL A 390 18.67 -8.20 -8.34
C VAL A 390 19.22 -9.41 -9.10
N GLY A 391 20.53 -9.43 -9.35
CA GLY A 391 21.18 -10.54 -10.07
C GLY A 391 21.10 -11.88 -9.33
N ALA A 392 21.36 -11.88 -8.02
CA ALA A 392 21.33 -13.10 -7.20
C ALA A 392 19.92 -13.68 -7.07
N LEU A 393 18.90 -12.81 -6.94
CA LEU A 393 17.50 -13.20 -6.88
C LEU A 393 17.01 -13.76 -8.22
N ARG A 394 17.33 -13.08 -9.33
CA ARG A 394 16.94 -13.54 -10.68
C ARG A 394 17.57 -14.89 -11.05
N ALA A 395 18.78 -15.17 -10.59
CA ALA A 395 19.44 -16.46 -10.80
C ALA A 395 18.65 -17.64 -10.18
N GLN A 396 17.83 -17.40 -9.16
CA GLN A 396 16.99 -18.43 -8.51
C GLN A 396 15.71 -18.72 -9.29
N ALA A 397 15.23 -17.76 -10.10
CA ALA A 397 13.93 -17.79 -10.76
C ALA A 397 13.99 -17.89 -12.30
N LEU A 398 15.08 -18.44 -12.85
CA LEU A 398 15.21 -18.66 -14.31
C LEU A 398 14.11 -19.54 -14.92
N HIS A 399 13.39 -20.28 -14.08
CA HIS A 399 12.30 -21.18 -14.46
C HIS A 399 10.92 -20.47 -14.46
N VAL A 400 10.84 -19.24 -13.96
CA VAL A 400 9.57 -18.49 -13.85
C VAL A 400 9.21 -17.88 -15.20
N ASP A 401 8.01 -18.20 -15.67
CA ASP A 401 7.46 -17.64 -16.89
C ASP A 401 6.93 -16.21 -16.66
N THR A 402 7.51 -15.27 -17.41
CA THR A 402 7.20 -13.85 -17.40
C THR A 402 6.52 -13.36 -18.68
N ALA A 403 6.24 -14.25 -19.64
CA ALA A 403 5.54 -13.86 -20.85
C ALA A 403 4.13 -13.36 -20.49
N PRO A 404 3.63 -12.29 -21.15
CA PRO A 404 2.26 -11.86 -20.98
C PRO A 404 1.28 -13.00 -21.27
N ARG A 405 0.32 -13.20 -20.37
CA ARG A 405 -0.73 -14.23 -20.50
C ARG A 405 -2.02 -13.58 -20.94
N ALA A 406 -2.30 -13.71 -22.23
CA ALA A 406 -3.55 -13.27 -22.86
C ALA A 406 -4.64 -14.35 -22.73
N GLY A 407 -5.90 -13.94 -22.88
CA GLY A 407 -7.03 -14.86 -23.04
C GLY A 407 -7.36 -15.66 -21.78
N LEU A 408 -7.03 -15.13 -20.59
CA LEU A 408 -7.35 -15.77 -19.30
C LEU A 408 -8.85 -15.72 -18.96
N GLY A 409 -9.69 -15.19 -19.85
CA GLY A 409 -11.12 -14.93 -19.65
C GLY A 409 -11.39 -13.54 -19.07
N GLY A 410 -12.67 -13.21 -18.97
CA GLY A 410 -13.20 -12.00 -18.35
C GLY A 410 -14.05 -11.13 -19.29
N ALA A 411 -14.94 -10.32 -18.71
CA ALA A 411 -15.74 -9.33 -19.42
C ALA A 411 -14.87 -8.15 -19.88
N ASN A 412 -14.48 -8.15 -21.16
CA ASN A 412 -13.83 -6.98 -21.76
C ASN A 412 -14.83 -5.81 -21.78
N PRO A 413 -14.50 -4.62 -21.24
CA PRO A 413 -15.38 -3.47 -21.39
C PRO A 413 -15.69 -3.27 -22.88
N ALA A 414 -16.97 -3.03 -23.21
CA ALA A 414 -17.37 -2.78 -24.59
C ALA A 414 -16.60 -1.56 -25.13
N ARG A 415 -15.56 -1.81 -25.94
CA ARG A 415 -14.77 -0.76 -26.57
C ARG A 415 -15.55 -0.22 -27.76
N ALA A 416 -15.86 1.07 -27.72
CA ALA A 416 -16.35 1.79 -28.88
C ALA A 416 -15.15 2.44 -29.57
N ASP A 417 -14.91 2.09 -30.82
CA ASP A 417 -13.79 2.65 -31.59
C ASP A 417 -13.80 4.18 -31.55
N GLY A 418 -12.66 4.77 -31.19
CA GLY A 418 -12.49 6.22 -31.10
C GLY A 418 -13.12 6.88 -29.86
N LYS A 419 -13.67 6.13 -28.90
CA LYS A 419 -14.21 6.67 -27.64
C LYS A 419 -13.35 6.20 -26.44
N PRO A 420 -12.75 7.13 -25.67
CA PRO A 420 -12.07 6.79 -24.43
C PRO A 420 -13.03 6.15 -23.40
N VAL A 421 -12.50 5.25 -22.58
CA VAL A 421 -13.20 4.76 -21.37
C VAL A 421 -13.30 5.92 -20.40
N THR A 422 -14.50 6.18 -19.86
CA THR A 422 -14.72 7.30 -18.95
C THR A 422 -14.73 6.86 -17.48
N SER A 423 -14.54 7.81 -16.57
CA SER A 423 -14.67 7.57 -15.12
C SER A 423 -16.06 7.01 -14.77
N GLY A 424 -17.11 7.48 -15.45
CA GLY A 424 -18.48 6.99 -15.27
C GLY A 424 -18.68 5.56 -15.79
N ASP A 425 -17.97 5.15 -16.84
CA ASP A 425 -18.00 3.76 -17.31
C ASP A 425 -17.37 2.83 -16.25
N VAL A 426 -16.25 3.24 -15.65
CA VAL A 426 -15.60 2.52 -14.56
C VAL A 426 -16.45 2.46 -13.30
N MET A 427 -17.05 3.58 -12.88
CA MET A 427 -17.91 3.61 -11.68
C MET A 427 -19.14 2.72 -11.82
N LYS A 428 -19.71 2.58 -13.03
CA LYS A 428 -20.83 1.65 -13.28
C LYS A 428 -20.41 0.19 -13.20
N MET A 429 -19.13 -0.13 -13.35
CA MET A 429 -18.63 -1.49 -13.17
C MET A 429 -18.61 -1.91 -11.68
N PHE A 430 -18.51 -0.93 -10.77
CA PHE A 430 -18.51 -1.14 -9.33
C PHE A 430 -19.89 -1.03 -8.66
N ALA A 431 -20.92 -0.63 -9.41
CA ALA A 431 -22.29 -0.45 -8.94
C ALA A 431 -23.13 -1.71 -9.20
#